data_AF-A0A3E4Q6K8-F1
#
_entry.id   AF-A0A3E4Q6K8-F1
#
_cell.length_a   1.000
_cell.length_b   1.000
_cell.length_c   1.000
_cell.angle_alpha   90.00
_cell.angle_beta   90.00
_cell.angle_gamma   90.00
#
_symmetry.space_group_name_H-M   'P 1'
#
loop_
_entity.id
_entity.type
_entity.pdbx_description
1 polymer ?
#
loop_
_entity_poly.entity_id
_entity_poly.type
_entity_poly.pdbx_seq_one_letter_code
_entity_poly.pdbx_strand_id
1 'polypeptide(L)'
;MQVLYYRRKIILALLEALGKDVSAKSLQKYLFLFTRRQVGEKAFDFVPYKYGCFSFQANQDLVVLSKQGYLDIEKTERKDSLYHSLHETHFIRDLDLFDTQAIREVCKLYGNMSQNELIAYTYRTNPFTAINSTIAQYLLTQEEMDKVRKYRERYKFTSSVLMTIGYEGFTLEKYLKQLICNDIRVLCDVRKNAFSMKYGFSKGILQKACEGVGIKYIHVPALGIESENRKALNTQEDYDRLFEEYEQTSLKQNWDALLYVRSVLDE
;
A
#
# COMPACT_ATOMS: atom_id res chain seq x y z
N MET A 1 -29.14 5.75 5.48
CA MET A 1 -27.82 5.90 6.11
C MET A 1 -26.84 5.03 5.33
N GLN A 2 -25.81 5.60 4.71
CA GLN A 2 -24.89 4.81 3.87
C GLN A 2 -24.14 3.80 4.75
N VAL A 3 -24.17 2.51 4.41
CA VAL A 3 -23.48 1.47 5.17
C VAL A 3 -21.98 1.73 5.11
N LEU A 4 -21.37 2.00 6.25
CA LEU A 4 -19.94 2.29 6.37
C LEU A 4 -19.14 0.99 6.42
N TYR A 5 -18.08 0.87 5.63
CA TYR A 5 -17.16 -0.27 5.74
C TYR A 5 -16.58 -0.38 7.14
N TYR A 6 -16.43 -1.60 7.64
CA TYR A 6 -15.92 -1.86 8.99
C TYR A 6 -14.57 -1.17 9.27
N ARG A 7 -13.63 -1.23 8.32
CA ARG A 7 -12.32 -0.54 8.44
C ARG A 7 -12.42 0.98 8.58
N ARG A 8 -13.49 1.61 8.06
CA ARG A 8 -13.74 3.04 8.25
C ARG A 8 -14.28 3.33 9.65
N LYS A 9 -15.12 2.45 10.21
CA LYS A 9 -15.51 2.52 11.63
C LYS A 9 -14.30 2.44 12.55
N ILE A 10 -13.32 1.59 12.24
CA ILE A 10 -12.06 1.49 12.98
C ILE A 10 -11.30 2.83 12.98
N ILE A 11 -11.19 3.51 11.84
CA ILE A 11 -10.54 4.83 11.76
C ILE A 11 -11.23 5.83 12.68
N LEU A 12 -12.57 5.91 12.61
CA LEU A 12 -13.34 6.86 13.40
C LEU A 12 -13.30 6.54 14.90
N ALA A 13 -13.45 5.26 15.28
CA ALA A 13 -13.33 4.81 16.66
C ALA A 13 -11.93 5.07 17.26
N LEU A 14 -10.88 4.97 16.44
CA LEU A 14 -9.52 5.30 16.87
C LEU A 14 -9.36 6.81 17.12
N LEU A 15 -9.90 7.67 16.24
CA LEU A 15 -9.91 9.12 16.44
C LEU A 15 -10.75 9.50 17.67
N GLU A 16 -11.93 8.90 17.83
CA GLU A 16 -12.80 9.03 19.02
C GLU A 16 -12.03 8.69 20.30
N ALA A 17 -11.35 7.53 20.34
CA ALA A 17 -10.62 7.08 21.50
C ALA A 17 -9.37 7.92 21.83
N LEU A 18 -8.75 8.55 20.82
CA LEU A 18 -7.63 9.47 21.03
C LEU A 18 -8.09 10.83 21.57
N GLY A 19 -9.33 11.25 21.26
CA GLY A 19 -9.94 12.46 21.79
C GLY A 19 -9.20 13.76 21.43
N LYS A 20 -8.43 13.75 20.34
CA LYS A 20 -7.62 14.88 19.88
C LYS A 20 -7.34 14.81 18.39
N ASP A 21 -6.88 15.91 17.83
CA ASP A 21 -6.42 15.97 16.44
C ASP A 21 -5.19 15.09 16.23
N VAL A 22 -5.13 14.44 15.07
CA VAL A 22 -4.07 13.48 14.74
C VAL A 22 -3.45 13.83 13.40
N SER A 23 -2.11 13.93 13.37
CA SER A 23 -1.39 14.14 12.12
C SER A 23 -1.43 12.92 11.19
N ALA A 24 -1.33 13.16 9.88
CA ALA A 24 -1.35 12.11 8.87
C ALA A 24 -0.30 11.03 9.11
N LYS A 25 0.91 11.43 9.52
CA LYS A 25 1.97 10.51 9.89
C LYS A 25 1.58 9.72 11.13
N SER A 26 1.07 10.35 12.18
CA SER A 26 0.74 9.66 13.44
C SER A 26 -0.40 8.66 13.25
N LEU A 27 -1.44 9.01 12.49
CA LEU A 27 -2.57 8.12 12.25
C LEU A 27 -2.14 6.81 11.58
N GLN A 28 -1.25 6.89 10.59
CA GLN A 28 -0.69 5.69 9.94
C GLN A 28 0.01 4.75 10.95
N LYS A 29 0.64 5.30 12.00
CA LYS A 29 1.35 4.51 13.01
C LYS A 29 0.38 3.93 14.03
N TYR A 30 -0.63 4.69 14.44
CA TYR A 30 -1.69 4.16 15.29
C TYR A 30 -2.44 3.01 14.62
N LEU A 31 -2.85 3.17 13.35
CA LEU A 31 -3.48 2.10 12.57
C LEU A 31 -2.54 0.90 12.39
N PHE A 32 -1.25 1.15 12.14
CA PHE A 32 -0.26 0.09 12.07
C PHE A 32 -0.19 -0.70 13.38
N LEU A 33 -0.05 -0.02 14.52
CA LEU A 33 0.06 -0.66 15.84
C LEU A 33 -1.23 -1.37 16.26
N PHE A 34 -2.38 -0.83 15.85
CA PHE A 34 -3.69 -1.47 16.01
C PHE A 34 -3.78 -2.79 15.25
N THR A 35 -3.44 -2.83 13.95
CA THR A 35 -3.57 -4.07 13.18
C THR A 35 -2.63 -5.18 13.65
N ARG A 36 -1.55 -4.87 14.39
CA ARG A 36 -0.70 -5.89 15.02
C ARG A 36 -1.37 -6.56 16.22
N ARG A 37 -2.40 -5.94 16.79
CA ARG A 37 -3.22 -6.45 17.89
C ARG A 37 -4.54 -7.07 17.43
N GLN A 38 -5.03 -6.67 16.26
CA GLN A 38 -6.27 -7.19 15.69
C GLN A 38 -6.22 -8.72 15.54
N VAL A 39 -7.27 -9.41 15.96
CA VAL A 39 -7.41 -10.86 15.79
C VAL A 39 -8.08 -11.13 14.43
N GLY A 40 -7.59 -12.12 13.68
CA GLY A 40 -8.16 -12.45 12.36
C GLY A 40 -7.66 -11.56 11.22
N GLU A 41 -8.55 -11.26 10.27
CA GLU A 41 -8.22 -10.47 9.08
C GLU A 41 -7.88 -9.02 9.45
N LYS A 42 -6.79 -8.51 8.89
CA LYS A 42 -6.33 -7.15 9.16
C LYS A 42 -7.14 -6.14 8.36
N ALA A 43 -7.66 -5.12 9.03
CA ALA A 43 -8.41 -4.04 8.41
C ALA A 43 -7.56 -3.22 7.42
N PHE A 44 -6.25 -3.16 7.65
CA PHE A 44 -5.28 -2.45 6.81
C PHE A 44 -3.95 -3.20 6.71
N ASP A 45 -3.40 -3.21 5.50
CA ASP A 45 -2.03 -3.65 5.20
C ASP A 45 -1.09 -2.45 5.07
N PHE A 46 0.21 -2.67 5.21
CA PHE A 46 1.20 -1.59 5.23
C PHE A 46 2.47 -1.94 4.46
N VAL A 47 3.06 -0.93 3.83
CA VAL A 47 4.38 -0.99 3.17
C VAL A 47 5.35 0.03 3.77
N PRO A 48 6.67 -0.17 3.62
CA PRO A 48 7.64 0.84 3.96
C PRO A 48 7.62 2.00 2.98
N TYR A 49 7.53 3.21 3.54
CA TYR A 49 7.37 4.45 2.81
C TYR A 49 8.23 5.56 3.42
N LYS A 50 8.10 6.78 2.88
CA LYS A 50 8.91 7.97 3.23
C LYS A 50 9.00 8.26 4.73
N TYR A 51 7.93 8.00 5.47
CA TYR A 51 7.86 8.26 6.92
C TYR A 51 7.56 7.00 7.73
N GLY A 52 7.83 5.81 7.20
CA GLY A 52 7.56 4.55 7.88
C GLY A 52 6.49 3.70 7.23
N CYS A 53 5.80 2.92 8.05
CA CYS A 53 4.64 2.16 7.63
C CYS A 53 3.55 3.08 7.04
N PHE A 54 3.02 2.68 5.88
CA PHE A 54 1.99 3.42 5.18
C PHE A 54 0.96 2.48 4.54
N SER A 55 -0.32 2.81 4.71
CA SER A 55 -1.45 2.20 4.03
C SER A 55 -2.08 3.23 3.09
N PHE A 56 -2.05 2.91 1.79
CA PHE A 56 -2.76 3.65 0.74
C PHE A 56 -4.26 3.50 0.92
N GLN A 57 -4.73 2.31 1.30
CA GLN A 57 -6.14 2.04 1.57
C GLN A 57 -6.66 2.90 2.74
N ALA A 58 -5.93 3.00 3.84
CA ALA A 58 -6.31 3.87 4.96
C ALA A 58 -6.39 5.33 4.53
N ASN A 59 -5.43 5.81 3.73
CA ASN A 59 -5.41 7.17 3.22
C ASN A 59 -6.62 7.45 2.30
N GLN A 60 -6.98 6.50 1.43
CA GLN A 60 -8.18 6.60 0.61
C GLN A 60 -9.45 6.66 1.46
N ASP A 61 -9.53 5.82 2.49
CA ASP A 61 -10.69 5.77 3.38
C ASP A 61 -10.84 7.07 4.19
N LEU A 62 -9.75 7.70 4.62
CA LEU A 62 -9.77 9.03 5.24
C LEU A 62 -10.32 10.11 4.31
N VAL A 63 -9.91 10.09 3.04
CA VAL A 63 -10.45 11.03 2.03
C VAL A 63 -11.94 10.81 1.81
N VAL A 64 -12.40 9.55 1.79
CA VAL A 64 -13.83 9.24 1.66
C VAL A 64 -14.61 9.67 2.91
N LEU A 65 -14.09 9.39 4.10
CA LEU A 65 -14.69 9.81 5.37
C LEU A 65 -14.84 11.33 5.46
N SER A 66 -13.83 12.07 4.99
CA SER A 66 -13.91 13.53 4.94
C SER A 66 -14.97 14.03 3.96
N LYS A 67 -15.06 13.45 2.76
CA LYS A 67 -16.12 13.77 1.79
C LYS A 67 -17.53 13.44 2.31
N GLN A 68 -17.63 12.47 3.21
CA GLN A 68 -18.88 12.08 3.86
C GLN A 68 -19.19 12.91 5.11
N GLY A 69 -18.33 13.86 5.50
CA GLY A 69 -18.56 14.76 6.63
C GLY A 69 -18.26 14.14 8.01
N TYR A 70 -17.53 13.03 8.08
CA TYR A 70 -17.17 12.41 9.37
C TYR A 70 -15.92 13.04 10.02
N LEU A 71 -15.04 13.65 9.21
CA LEU A 71 -13.82 14.29 9.67
C LEU A 71 -13.41 15.41 8.73
N ASP A 72 -12.68 16.39 9.25
CA ASP A 72 -12.02 17.41 8.45
C ASP A 72 -10.53 17.07 8.27
N ILE A 73 -10.01 17.42 7.09
CA ILE A 73 -8.58 17.29 6.75
C ILE A 73 -8.01 18.68 6.56
N GLU A 74 -7.35 19.21 7.59
CA GLU A 74 -6.59 20.45 7.46
C GLU A 74 -5.30 20.17 6.68
N LYS A 75 -5.07 20.97 5.64
CA LYS A 75 -3.85 20.94 4.83
C LYS A 75 -3.16 22.27 4.92
N THR A 76 -2.08 22.34 5.69
CA THR A 76 -1.20 23.52 5.70
C THR A 76 -0.01 23.27 4.77
N GLU A 77 0.38 24.28 4.00
CA GLU A 77 1.58 24.18 3.16
C GLU A 77 2.80 23.85 4.03
N ARG A 78 3.64 22.89 3.58
CA ARG A 78 4.88 22.45 4.26
C ARG A 78 4.70 21.82 5.65
N LYS A 79 3.47 21.60 6.13
CA LYS A 79 3.20 20.82 7.36
C LYS A 79 2.53 19.49 7.01
N ASP A 80 2.51 18.60 8.00
CA ASP A 80 1.72 17.38 7.89
C ASP A 80 0.24 17.71 7.96
N SER A 81 -0.59 17.02 7.19
CA SER A 81 -2.05 17.21 7.30
C SER A 81 -2.53 16.80 8.69
N LEU A 82 -3.52 17.49 9.21
CA LEU A 82 -4.19 17.16 10.47
C LEU A 82 -5.60 16.62 10.18
N TYR A 83 -6.00 15.62 10.96
CA TYR A 83 -7.34 15.06 10.93
C TYR A 83 -8.10 15.51 12.18
N HIS A 84 -9.23 16.15 11.97
CA HIS A 84 -10.14 16.62 13.02
C HIS A 84 -11.39 15.75 13.00
N SER A 85 -11.67 15.06 14.11
CA SER A 85 -12.90 14.28 14.22
C SER A 85 -14.09 15.24 14.38
N LEU A 86 -15.12 15.07 13.55
CA LEU A 86 -16.34 15.88 13.65
C LEU A 86 -17.39 15.14 14.51
N HIS A 87 -17.52 15.60 15.77
CA HIS A 87 -18.55 15.23 16.77
C HIS A 87 -18.64 13.76 17.25
N GLU A 88 -19.49 13.53 18.28
CA GLU A 88 -19.75 12.33 19.10
C GLU A 88 -20.18 11.09 18.31
N THR A 89 -19.30 10.62 17.45
CA THR A 89 -19.55 9.36 16.77
C THR A 89 -19.25 8.24 17.75
N HIS A 90 -20.25 7.53 18.26
CA HIS A 90 -20.06 6.36 19.13
C HIS A 90 -19.57 5.12 18.35
N PHE A 91 -18.67 5.29 17.36
CA PHE A 91 -18.23 4.21 16.49
C PHE A 91 -17.44 3.15 17.24
N ILE A 92 -16.81 3.49 18.36
CA ILE A 92 -16.18 2.49 19.21
C ILE A 92 -17.19 1.43 19.71
N ARG A 93 -18.48 1.79 19.85
CA ARG A 93 -19.54 0.86 20.26
C ARG A 93 -20.06 -0.02 19.12
N ASP A 94 -19.75 0.36 17.88
CA ASP A 94 -20.10 -0.38 16.66
C ASP A 94 -19.08 -1.46 16.30
N LEU A 95 -17.93 -1.48 16.97
CA LEU A 95 -16.87 -2.46 16.74
C LEU A 95 -17.08 -3.71 17.59
N ASP A 96 -16.45 -4.82 17.19
CA ASP A 96 -16.38 -5.98 18.05
C ASP A 96 -15.54 -5.71 19.32
N LEU A 97 -15.67 -6.59 20.31
CA LEU A 97 -15.01 -6.45 21.61
C LEU A 97 -13.47 -6.49 21.49
N PHE A 98 -12.92 -7.29 20.59
CA PHE A 98 -11.48 -7.46 20.42
C PHE A 98 -10.86 -6.21 19.80
N ASP A 99 -11.46 -5.67 18.75
CA ASP A 99 -11.02 -4.44 18.11
C ASP A 99 -11.19 -3.23 19.02
N THR A 100 -12.29 -3.16 19.78
CA THR A 100 -12.49 -2.13 20.81
C THR A 100 -11.37 -2.16 21.85
N GLN A 101 -11.01 -3.34 22.34
CA GLN A 101 -9.93 -3.50 23.31
C GLN A 101 -8.56 -3.14 22.70
N ALA A 102 -8.30 -3.57 21.46
CA ALA A 102 -7.07 -3.26 20.75
C ALA A 102 -6.88 -1.75 20.52
N ILE A 103 -7.95 -1.02 20.17
CA ILE A 103 -7.93 0.46 20.06
C ILE A 103 -7.59 1.09 21.41
N ARG A 104 -8.31 0.70 22.47
CA ARG A 104 -8.08 1.25 23.83
C ARG A 104 -6.65 1.03 24.30
N GLU A 105 -6.08 -0.14 24.04
CA GLU A 105 -4.68 -0.43 24.37
C GLU A 105 -3.70 0.41 23.56
N VAL A 106 -3.93 0.60 22.25
CA VAL A 106 -3.10 1.47 21.42
C VAL A 106 -3.13 2.91 21.94
N CYS A 107 -4.31 3.44 22.24
CA CYS A 107 -4.44 4.79 22.81
C CYS A 107 -3.76 4.90 24.18
N LYS A 108 -3.94 3.90 25.05
CA LYS A 108 -3.30 3.87 26.38
C LYS A 108 -1.77 3.84 26.30
N LEU A 109 -1.21 3.02 25.42
CA LEU A 109 0.24 2.80 25.33
C LEU A 109 0.96 3.91 24.55
N TYR A 110 0.33 4.43 23.50
CA TYR A 110 1.02 5.27 22.51
C TYR A 110 0.39 6.65 22.33
N GLY A 111 -0.83 6.88 22.85
CA GLY A 111 -1.58 8.11 22.63
C GLY A 111 -0.86 9.37 23.12
N ASN A 112 0.03 9.26 24.11
CA ASN A 112 0.79 10.38 24.64
C ASN A 112 2.15 10.60 23.96
N MET A 113 2.57 9.71 23.03
CA MET A 113 3.80 9.91 22.29
C MET A 113 3.66 11.07 21.31
N SER A 114 4.73 11.87 21.17
CA SER A 114 4.87 12.78 20.06
C SER A 114 4.94 12.01 18.73
N GLN A 115 4.70 12.69 17.62
CA GLN A 115 4.81 12.09 16.29
C GLN A 115 6.19 11.43 16.06
N ASN A 116 7.28 12.08 16.49
CA ASN A 116 8.63 11.55 16.27
C ASN A 116 8.90 10.33 17.14
N GLU A 117 8.46 10.32 18.40
CA GLU A 117 8.56 9.14 19.28
C GLU A 117 7.76 7.96 18.71
N LEU A 118 6.55 8.21 18.23
CA LEU A 118 5.69 7.19 17.65
C LEU A 118 6.31 6.60 16.37
N ILE A 119 6.87 7.45 15.50
CA ILE A 119 7.59 7.00 14.30
C ILE A 119 8.82 6.17 14.70
N ALA A 120 9.67 6.68 15.59
CA ALA A 120 10.87 5.99 16.05
C ALA A 120 10.54 4.64 16.71
N TYR A 121 9.47 4.57 17.50
CA TYR A 121 8.97 3.33 18.08
C TYR A 121 8.62 2.28 17.02
N THR A 122 7.87 2.68 15.98
CA THR A 122 7.54 1.76 14.88
C THR A 122 8.77 1.29 14.11
N TYR A 123 9.81 2.12 13.98
CA TYR A 123 11.06 1.71 13.33
C TYR A 123 11.83 0.70 14.16
N ARG A 124 11.95 0.94 15.47
CA ARG A 124 12.67 0.05 16.39
C ARG A 124 12.02 -1.33 16.48
N THR A 125 10.69 -1.35 16.61
CA THR A 125 9.93 -2.61 16.75
C THR A 125 9.71 -3.34 15.44
N ASN A 126 9.72 -2.61 14.31
CA ASN A 126 9.51 -3.16 12.98
C ASN A 126 10.44 -2.48 11.95
N PRO A 127 11.75 -2.83 11.94
CA PRO A 127 12.74 -2.13 11.10
C PRO A 127 12.45 -2.17 9.60
N PHE A 128 11.73 -3.20 9.13
CA PHE A 128 11.24 -3.26 7.75
C PHE A 128 10.47 -2.00 7.34
N THR A 129 9.71 -1.39 8.25
CA THR A 129 8.91 -0.18 7.96
C THR A 129 9.77 1.04 7.62
N ALA A 130 11.05 1.04 8.01
CA ALA A 130 11.95 2.18 7.89
C ALA A 130 12.87 2.10 6.66
N ILE A 131 12.86 1.01 5.88
CA ILE A 131 13.84 0.80 4.80
C ILE A 131 13.80 1.86 3.69
N ASN A 132 12.66 2.54 3.52
CA ASN A 132 12.42 3.64 2.57
C ASN A 132 12.25 5.00 3.27
N SER A 133 12.53 5.08 4.57
CA SER A 133 12.32 6.30 5.34
C SER A 133 13.35 7.37 4.99
N THR A 134 12.88 8.60 4.77
CA THR A 134 13.73 9.77 4.52
C THR A 134 14.15 10.47 5.82
N ILE A 135 13.63 10.03 6.96
CA ILE A 135 13.87 10.67 8.27
C ILE A 135 14.47 9.73 9.32
N ALA A 136 14.65 8.44 9.01
CA ALA A 136 15.13 7.44 9.97
C ALA A 136 16.47 7.82 10.63
N GLN A 137 17.40 8.41 9.86
CA GLN A 137 18.70 8.85 10.36
C GLN A 137 18.64 9.92 11.46
N TYR A 138 17.53 10.67 11.54
CA TYR A 138 17.33 11.70 12.57
C TYR A 138 16.58 11.17 13.80
N LEU A 139 16.02 9.96 13.72
CA LEU A 139 15.15 9.38 14.75
C LEU A 139 15.76 8.16 15.45
N LEU A 140 16.76 7.54 14.83
CA LEU A 140 17.38 6.29 15.26
C LEU A 140 18.85 6.48 15.60
N THR A 141 19.35 5.67 16.53
CA THR A 141 20.79 5.56 16.78
C THR A 141 21.49 4.85 15.62
N GLN A 142 22.83 4.89 15.57
CA GLN A 142 23.59 4.18 14.56
C GLN A 142 23.32 2.66 14.59
N GLU A 143 23.27 2.05 15.78
CA GLU A 143 22.98 0.62 15.94
C GLU A 143 21.57 0.25 15.42
N GLU A 144 20.59 1.13 15.67
CA GLU A 144 19.22 0.96 15.18
C GLU A 144 19.15 1.11 13.65
N MET A 145 19.90 2.06 13.09
CA MET A 145 20.02 2.24 11.64
C MET A 145 20.69 1.03 10.97
N ASP A 146 21.67 0.41 11.61
CA ASP A 146 22.31 -0.80 11.08
C ASP A 146 21.32 -1.97 11.02
N LYS A 147 20.37 -2.07 11.96
CA LYS A 147 19.25 -3.03 11.88
C LYS A 147 18.38 -2.76 10.66
N VAL A 148 18.03 -1.50 10.39
CA VAL A 148 17.27 -1.12 9.19
C VAL A 148 18.03 -1.48 7.90
N ARG A 149 19.34 -1.22 7.85
CA ARG A 149 20.20 -1.58 6.69
C ARG A 149 20.21 -3.08 6.45
N LYS A 150 20.41 -3.90 7.50
CA LYS A 150 20.37 -5.36 7.40
C LYS A 150 19.03 -5.88 6.87
N TYR A 151 17.92 -5.28 7.30
CA TYR A 151 16.59 -5.63 6.75
C TYR A 151 16.47 -5.32 5.27
N ARG A 152 17.03 -4.19 4.80
CA ARG A 152 17.05 -3.84 3.38
C ARG A 152 17.94 -4.80 2.57
N GLU A 153 19.12 -5.11 3.08
CA GLU A 153 20.08 -6.00 2.43
C GLU A 153 19.56 -7.44 2.29
N ARG A 154 18.76 -7.91 3.25
CA ARG A 154 18.12 -9.24 3.20
C ARG A 154 17.33 -9.49 1.91
N TYR A 155 16.72 -8.45 1.35
CA TYR A 155 15.88 -8.56 0.16
C TYR A 155 16.62 -8.21 -1.12
N LYS A 156 17.91 -7.90 -1.08
CA LYS A 156 18.66 -7.47 -2.27
C LYS A 156 19.08 -8.67 -3.12
N PHE A 157 18.80 -8.60 -4.42
CA PHE A 157 19.20 -9.60 -5.41
C PHE A 157 20.34 -9.03 -6.26
N THR A 158 21.31 -9.87 -6.60
CA THR A 158 22.53 -9.45 -7.34
C THR A 158 22.44 -9.70 -8.83
N SER A 159 21.60 -10.63 -9.28
CA SER A 159 21.38 -10.94 -10.69
C SER A 159 20.13 -10.25 -11.23
N SER A 160 20.19 -9.84 -12.50
CA SER A 160 19.00 -9.44 -13.24
C SER A 160 18.09 -10.65 -13.45
N VAL A 161 16.82 -10.52 -13.07
CA VAL A 161 15.81 -11.57 -13.17
C VAL A 161 14.50 -10.99 -13.65
N LEU A 162 13.79 -11.72 -14.51
CA LEU A 162 12.43 -11.41 -14.92
C LEU A 162 11.46 -12.27 -14.10
N MET A 163 10.47 -11.64 -13.49
CA MET A 163 9.42 -12.30 -12.72
C MET A 163 8.05 -11.89 -13.24
N THR A 164 7.05 -12.76 -13.07
CA THR A 164 5.65 -12.46 -13.36
C THR A 164 4.86 -12.32 -12.07
N ILE A 165 3.80 -11.51 -12.09
CA ILE A 165 2.93 -11.32 -10.92
C ILE A 165 1.51 -10.95 -11.35
N GLY A 166 0.52 -11.62 -10.77
CA GLY A 166 -0.89 -11.22 -10.82
C GLY A 166 -1.31 -10.45 -9.57
N TYR A 167 -2.41 -9.71 -9.63
CA TYR A 167 -2.93 -8.94 -8.48
C TYR A 167 -4.18 -9.53 -7.83
N GLU A 168 -4.66 -10.68 -8.31
CA GLU A 168 -5.78 -11.39 -7.72
C GLU A 168 -5.46 -11.80 -6.28
N GLY A 169 -6.43 -11.71 -5.37
CA GLY A 169 -6.21 -11.95 -3.94
C GLY A 169 -5.35 -10.91 -3.19
N PHE A 170 -4.63 -10.02 -3.87
CA PHE A 170 -3.76 -9.03 -3.23
C PHE A 170 -4.45 -7.69 -2.91
N THR A 171 -4.24 -7.13 -1.72
CA THR A 171 -4.39 -5.68 -1.53
C THR A 171 -3.23 -4.95 -2.21
N LEU A 172 -3.36 -3.64 -2.47
CA LEU A 172 -2.27 -2.86 -3.07
C LEU A 172 -0.98 -2.96 -2.23
N GLU A 173 -1.11 -2.86 -0.91
CA GLU A 173 0.03 -2.94 -0.01
C GLU A 173 0.65 -4.34 0.04
N LYS A 174 -0.15 -5.42 0.04
CA LYS A 174 0.40 -6.79 -0.06
C LYS A 174 1.10 -6.99 -1.40
N TYR A 175 0.56 -6.47 -2.50
CA TYR A 175 1.18 -6.51 -3.82
C TYR A 175 2.54 -5.79 -3.84
N LEU A 176 2.59 -4.54 -3.38
CA LEU A 176 3.83 -3.76 -3.29
C LEU A 176 4.84 -4.41 -2.33
N LYS A 177 4.39 -4.99 -1.22
CA LYS A 177 5.26 -5.73 -0.32
C LYS A 177 5.90 -6.94 -1.01
N GLN A 178 5.17 -7.67 -1.85
CA GLN A 178 5.75 -8.76 -2.65
C GLN A 178 6.83 -8.23 -3.60
N LEU A 179 6.58 -7.11 -4.28
CA LEU A 179 7.59 -6.49 -5.15
C LEU A 179 8.86 -6.13 -4.37
N ILE A 180 8.72 -5.47 -3.22
CA ILE A 180 9.85 -5.05 -2.37
C ILE A 180 10.64 -6.26 -1.84
N CYS A 181 9.95 -7.30 -1.38
CA CYS A 181 10.61 -8.50 -0.83
C CYS A 181 11.36 -9.32 -1.89
N ASN A 182 11.08 -9.12 -3.18
CA ASN A 182 11.74 -9.80 -4.30
C ASN A 182 12.69 -8.87 -5.08
N ASP A 183 13.14 -7.77 -4.46
CA ASP A 183 14.02 -6.74 -5.06
C ASP A 183 13.52 -6.19 -6.41
N ILE A 184 12.21 -6.13 -6.64
CA ILE A 184 11.69 -5.63 -7.91
C ILE A 184 11.93 -4.13 -8.02
N ARG A 185 12.76 -3.73 -8.99
CA ARG A 185 13.13 -2.32 -9.25
C ARG A 185 12.22 -1.67 -10.29
N VAL A 186 11.67 -2.47 -11.20
CA VAL A 186 10.77 -2.03 -12.26
C VAL A 186 9.55 -2.94 -12.32
N LEU A 187 8.36 -2.36 -12.26
CA LEU A 187 7.10 -3.05 -12.59
C LEU A 187 6.74 -2.73 -14.04
N CYS A 188 6.77 -3.75 -14.89
CA CYS A 188 6.30 -3.67 -16.27
C CYS A 188 4.83 -4.09 -16.35
N ASP A 189 3.95 -3.13 -16.59
CA ASP A 189 2.53 -3.37 -16.79
C ASP A 189 2.26 -3.58 -18.29
N VAL A 190 1.97 -4.82 -18.67
CA VAL A 190 1.68 -5.18 -20.06
C VAL A 190 0.19 -5.17 -20.38
N ARG A 191 -0.69 -4.72 -19.46
CA ARG A 191 -2.13 -4.71 -19.71
C ARG A 191 -2.46 -3.76 -20.86
N LYS A 192 -3.20 -4.23 -21.87
CA LYS A 192 -3.69 -3.39 -22.97
C LYS A 192 -4.40 -2.15 -22.44
N ASN A 193 -5.39 -2.38 -21.57
CA ASN A 193 -6.11 -1.37 -20.82
C ASN A 193 -5.82 -1.57 -19.33
N ALA A 194 -4.95 -0.72 -18.76
CA ALA A 194 -4.58 -0.76 -17.34
C ALA A 194 -5.67 -0.16 -16.42
N PHE A 195 -6.92 -0.57 -16.64
CA PHE A 195 -8.09 -0.23 -15.84
C PHE A 195 -8.42 -1.39 -14.89
N SER A 196 -8.90 -1.06 -13.68
CA SER A 196 -9.33 -2.03 -12.68
C SER A 196 -10.37 -1.42 -11.76
N MET A 197 -11.42 -2.17 -11.45
CA MET A 197 -12.40 -1.82 -10.41
C MET A 197 -11.84 -2.06 -9.00
N LYS A 198 -10.86 -2.95 -8.86
CA LYS A 198 -10.16 -3.18 -7.60
C LYS A 198 -9.27 -1.97 -7.30
N TYR A 199 -9.52 -1.34 -6.16
CA TYR A 199 -8.75 -0.18 -5.70
C TYR A 199 -7.25 -0.49 -5.71
N GLY A 200 -6.46 0.48 -6.16
CA GLY A 200 -5.00 0.38 -6.21
C GLY A 200 -4.42 -0.08 -7.55
N PHE A 201 -5.21 -0.72 -8.41
CA PHE A 201 -4.70 -1.37 -9.62
C PHE A 201 -5.05 -0.67 -10.95
N SER A 202 -5.69 0.50 -10.90
CA SER A 202 -5.76 1.38 -12.08
C SER A 202 -4.39 2.03 -12.33
N LYS A 203 -4.03 2.24 -13.60
CA LYS A 203 -2.70 2.76 -14.04
C LYS A 203 -2.16 3.87 -13.14
N GLY A 204 -2.92 4.96 -13.01
CA GLY A 204 -2.46 6.14 -12.27
C GLY A 204 -2.29 5.92 -10.76
N ILE A 205 -3.10 5.03 -10.15
CA ILE A 205 -2.96 4.73 -8.72
C ILE A 205 -1.76 3.79 -8.51
N LEU A 206 -1.67 2.73 -9.32
CA LEU A 206 -0.59 1.74 -9.23
C LEU A 206 0.78 2.39 -9.48
N GLN A 207 0.89 3.21 -10.52
CA GLN A 207 2.10 3.98 -10.84
C GLN A 207 2.54 4.81 -9.63
N LYS A 208 1.67 5.66 -9.09
CA LYS A 208 1.99 6.51 -7.93
C LYS A 208 2.40 5.71 -6.71
N ALA A 209 1.77 4.55 -6.50
CA ALA A 209 2.07 3.69 -5.37
C ALA A 209 3.43 3.01 -5.52
N CYS A 210 3.75 2.48 -6.71
CA CYS A 210 5.07 1.93 -7.06
C CYS A 210 6.17 2.99 -6.91
N GLU A 211 6.03 4.14 -7.56
CA GLU A 211 7.02 5.23 -7.50
C GLU A 211 7.21 5.72 -6.07
N GLY A 212 6.13 5.79 -5.29
CA GLY A 212 6.18 6.19 -3.89
C GLY A 212 7.01 5.24 -3.00
N VAL A 213 7.07 3.95 -3.34
CA VAL A 213 7.93 2.96 -2.65
C VAL A 213 9.28 2.75 -3.34
N GLY A 214 9.60 3.54 -4.37
CA GLY A 214 10.87 3.49 -5.09
C GLY A 214 10.94 2.46 -6.23
N ILE A 215 9.80 2.00 -6.73
CA ILE A 215 9.71 1.06 -7.86
C ILE A 215 9.32 1.84 -9.12
N LYS A 216 10.15 1.77 -10.17
CA LYS A 216 9.84 2.37 -11.48
C LYS A 216 8.63 1.65 -12.07
N TYR A 217 7.68 2.39 -12.63
CA TYR A 217 6.53 1.82 -13.32
C TYR A 217 6.63 2.13 -14.81
N ILE A 218 6.55 1.10 -15.64
CA ILE A 218 6.49 1.23 -17.10
C ILE A 218 5.22 0.55 -17.60
N HIS A 219 4.51 1.19 -18.53
CA HIS A 219 3.30 0.64 -19.13
C HIS A 219 3.57 0.34 -20.60
N VAL A 220 3.47 -0.93 -20.99
CA VAL A 220 3.77 -1.44 -22.34
C VAL A 220 2.50 -2.08 -22.92
N PRO A 221 1.48 -1.28 -23.29
CA PRO A 221 0.18 -1.80 -23.75
C PRO A 221 0.26 -2.56 -25.07
N ALA A 222 1.34 -2.36 -25.85
CA ALA A 222 1.61 -3.10 -27.09
C ALA A 222 1.70 -4.63 -26.86
N LEU A 223 2.10 -5.04 -25.65
CA LEU A 223 2.18 -6.45 -25.24
C LEU A 223 0.93 -6.93 -24.48
N GLY A 224 -0.18 -6.20 -24.64
CA GLY A 224 -1.44 -6.53 -23.99
C GLY A 224 -2.42 -7.19 -24.94
N ILE A 225 -3.07 -8.26 -24.50
CA ILE A 225 -4.18 -8.88 -25.25
C ILE A 225 -5.37 -7.92 -25.28
N GLU A 226 -5.93 -7.70 -26.47
CA GLU A 226 -7.12 -6.88 -26.69
C GLU A 226 -8.29 -7.36 -25.82
N SER A 227 -9.15 -6.43 -25.38
CA SER A 227 -10.32 -6.80 -24.57
C SER A 227 -11.32 -7.69 -25.30
N GLU A 228 -11.37 -7.61 -26.63
CA GLU A 228 -12.29 -8.39 -27.46
C GLU A 228 -11.90 -9.86 -27.49
N ASN A 229 -10.60 -10.16 -27.59
CA ASN A 229 -10.05 -11.51 -27.61
C ASN A 229 -10.10 -12.21 -26.25
N ARG A 230 -10.44 -11.47 -25.19
CA ARG A 230 -10.59 -12.00 -23.82
C ARG A 230 -12.04 -12.34 -23.46
N LYS A 231 -12.96 -12.24 -24.40
CA LYS A 231 -14.38 -12.60 -24.18
C LYS A 231 -14.57 -14.10 -24.42
N ALA A 232 -15.46 -14.72 -23.63
CA ALA A 232 -15.89 -16.11 -23.79
C ALA A 232 -14.79 -17.19 -23.64
N LEU A 233 -13.76 -16.95 -22.81
CA LEU A 233 -12.77 -17.97 -22.43
C LEU A 233 -13.32 -18.83 -21.29
N ASN A 234 -13.98 -19.94 -21.63
CA ASN A 234 -14.70 -20.78 -20.66
C ASN A 234 -13.94 -22.06 -20.31
N THR A 235 -13.12 -22.57 -21.23
CA THR A 235 -12.33 -23.79 -21.04
C THR A 235 -10.84 -23.51 -21.18
N GLN A 236 -10.00 -24.43 -20.72
CA GLN A 236 -8.54 -24.29 -20.84
C GLN A 236 -8.11 -24.22 -22.32
N GLU A 237 -8.77 -24.98 -23.19
CA GLU A 237 -8.53 -24.98 -24.64
C GLU A 237 -8.83 -23.61 -25.29
N ASP A 238 -9.73 -22.80 -24.71
CA ASP A 238 -9.95 -21.43 -25.18
C ASP A 238 -8.74 -20.54 -24.88
N TYR A 239 -8.14 -20.68 -23.69
CA TYR A 239 -6.95 -19.95 -23.31
C TYR A 239 -5.73 -20.38 -24.13
N ASP A 240 -5.56 -21.68 -24.34
CA ASP A 240 -4.42 -22.23 -25.10
C ASP A 240 -4.44 -21.71 -26.54
N ARG A 241 -5.62 -21.71 -27.20
CA ARG A 241 -5.79 -21.14 -28.54
C ARG A 241 -5.51 -19.64 -28.58
N LEU A 242 -6.01 -18.89 -27.59
CA LEU A 242 -5.75 -17.45 -27.48
C LEU A 242 -4.24 -17.17 -27.37
N PHE A 243 -3.53 -17.92 -26.54
CA PHE A 243 -2.09 -17.72 -26.35
C PHE A 243 -1.29 -18.12 -27.58
N GLU A 244 -1.65 -19.21 -28.26
CA GLU A 244 -1.02 -19.62 -29.52
C GLU A 244 -1.19 -18.54 -30.60
N GLU A 245 -2.41 -18.02 -30.78
CA GLU A 245 -2.66 -16.90 -31.71
C GLU A 245 -1.87 -15.65 -31.32
N TYR A 246 -1.87 -15.29 -30.02
CA TYR A 246 -1.15 -14.14 -29.50
C TYR A 246 0.36 -14.21 -29.77
N GLU A 247 0.97 -15.40 -29.62
CA GLU A 247 2.37 -15.64 -29.93
C GLU A 247 2.68 -15.52 -31.42
N GLN A 248 1.80 -16.05 -32.29
CA GLN A 248 2.01 -16.01 -33.73
C GLN A 248 1.73 -14.64 -34.36
N THR A 249 0.93 -13.79 -33.71
CA THR A 249 0.48 -12.50 -34.24
C THR A 249 1.02 -11.32 -33.43
N SER A 250 0.40 -11.03 -32.28
CA SER A 250 0.61 -9.83 -31.49
C SER A 250 2.04 -9.70 -31.00
N LEU A 251 2.66 -10.78 -30.51
CA LEU A 251 4.06 -10.73 -30.07
C LEU A 251 5.03 -10.44 -31.23
N LYS A 252 4.83 -11.05 -32.40
CA LYS A 252 5.68 -10.82 -33.58
C LYS A 252 5.52 -9.39 -34.12
N GLN A 253 4.29 -8.88 -34.15
CA GLN A 253 4.00 -7.52 -34.62
C GLN A 253 4.56 -6.45 -33.68
N ASN A 254 4.71 -6.76 -32.39
CA ASN A 254 5.19 -5.83 -31.36
C ASN A 254 6.61 -6.19 -30.88
N TRP A 255 7.46 -6.69 -31.78
CA TRP A 255 8.83 -7.10 -31.45
C TRP A 255 9.66 -5.98 -30.81
N ASP A 256 9.51 -4.74 -31.28
CA ASP A 256 10.18 -3.57 -30.69
C ASP A 256 9.82 -3.35 -29.21
N ALA A 257 8.57 -3.65 -28.83
CA ALA A 257 8.14 -3.56 -27.43
C ALA A 257 8.78 -4.67 -26.57
N LEU A 258 9.00 -5.86 -27.12
CA LEU A 258 9.76 -6.92 -26.44
C LEU A 258 11.24 -6.53 -26.28
N LEU A 259 11.86 -5.95 -27.30
CA LEU A 259 13.22 -5.43 -27.22
C LEU A 259 13.35 -4.33 -26.17
N TYR A 260 12.36 -3.44 -26.05
CA TYR A 260 12.29 -2.45 -25.00
C TYR A 260 12.19 -3.07 -23.59
N VAL A 261 11.34 -4.09 -23.39
CA VAL A 261 11.28 -4.79 -22.09
C VAL A 261 12.61 -5.49 -21.79
N ARG A 262 13.27 -6.06 -22.80
CA ARG A 262 14.60 -6.66 -22.64
C ARG A 262 15.64 -5.63 -22.25
N SER A 263 15.67 -4.45 -22.88
CA SER A 263 16.66 -3.42 -22.56
C SER A 263 16.55 -2.93 -21.12
N VAL A 264 15.35 -2.94 -20.54
CA VAL A 264 15.12 -2.62 -19.11
C VAL A 264 15.76 -3.63 -18.16
N LEU A 265 15.96 -4.89 -18.57
CA LEU A 265 16.65 -5.89 -17.75
C LEU A 265 18.18 -5.73 -17.75
N ASP A 266 18.70 -5.03 -18.75
CA ASP A 266 20.13 -4.79 -18.96
C ASP A 266 20.60 -3.48 -18.27
N GLU A 267 19.68 -2.65 -17.74
CA GLU A 267 19.91 -1.45 -16.90
C GLU A 267 20.15 -1.80 -15.42
#